data_AF-A0A1G2LV39-F1
#
_entry.id   AF-A0A1G2LV39-F1
#
_cell.length_a   1.000
_cell.length_b   1.000
_cell.length_c   1.000
_cell.angle_alpha   90.00
_cell.angle_beta   90.00
_cell.angle_gamma   90.00
#
_symmetry.space_group_name_H-M   'P 1'
#
loop_
_entity.id
_entity.type
_entity.pdbx_description
1 polymer ?
#
loop_
_entity_poly.entity_id
_entity_poly.type
_entity_poly.pdbx_seq_one_letter_code
_entity_poly.pdbx_strand_id
1 'polypeptide(L)'
;MISKIGVYVDLKGLFWWKGKGFINKSKRNFLIIMNPEEKINAIERPETVVSGSFRKHMEQIGKVLESFEKAGVKVLAPATKEAVNPDEEFIILATDDPDKPPHKLEMDFMREIREADFLYVADVDGYVGQSAATEMAYARLKNSPVVAAEIIKSFSDEIPEEAQKLLRKIVSDTLPISDISKGRIAELKQKLTELEPTSLTEGESRILSSLVKKLLKDLKSLPL
;
A
#
# COMPACT_ATOMS: atom_id res chain seq x y z
N MET A 1 45.96 -5.52 0.88
CA MET A 1 45.51 -6.78 1.54
C MET A 1 43.99 -6.69 1.69
N ILE A 2 43.23 -7.33 0.80
CA ILE A 2 41.75 -7.17 0.77
C ILE A 2 41.14 -8.15 1.77
N SER A 3 40.51 -7.64 2.83
CA SER A 3 39.66 -8.44 3.71
C SER A 3 38.34 -8.74 2.97
N LYS A 4 38.08 -10.01 2.66
CA LYS A 4 36.78 -10.44 2.12
C LYS A 4 35.83 -10.72 3.28
N ILE A 5 34.67 -10.08 3.27
CA ILE A 5 33.55 -10.38 4.18
C ILE A 5 32.59 -11.26 3.38
N GLY A 6 32.30 -12.45 3.90
CA GLY A 6 31.34 -13.38 3.29
C GLY A 6 30.01 -13.33 4.03
N VAL A 7 28.92 -13.42 3.30
CA VAL A 7 27.57 -13.64 3.87
C VAL A 7 27.18 -15.08 3.57
N TYR A 8 26.69 -15.78 4.58
CA TYR A 8 26.19 -17.13 4.47
C TYR A 8 24.72 -17.16 4.86
N VAL A 9 23.91 -17.86 4.08
CA VAL A 9 22.47 -18.03 4.32
C VAL A 9 22.18 -19.52 4.37
N ASP A 10 21.53 -19.96 5.45
CA ASP A 10 20.89 -21.27 5.50
C ASP A 10 19.39 -21.16 5.78
N LEU A 11 18.73 -22.32 5.85
CA LEU A 11 17.29 -22.45 6.05
C LEU A 11 16.77 -21.86 7.39
N LYS A 12 17.65 -21.37 8.27
CA LYS A 12 17.31 -20.76 9.57
C LYS A 12 17.66 -19.27 9.69
N GLY A 13 18.22 -18.64 8.66
CA GLY A 13 18.46 -17.19 8.63
C GLY A 13 19.86 -16.76 8.17
N LEU A 14 20.08 -15.44 8.18
CA LEU A 14 21.27 -14.77 7.64
C LEU A 14 22.38 -14.62 8.69
N PHE A 15 23.62 -15.05 8.39
CA PHE A 15 24.76 -14.92 9.30
C PHE A 15 25.97 -14.23 8.63
N TRP A 16 26.71 -13.45 9.43
CA TRP A 16 27.87 -12.66 9.00
C TRP A 16 29.18 -13.33 9.40
N TRP A 17 30.16 -13.41 8.48
CA TRP A 17 31.48 -13.95 8.80
C TRP A 17 32.61 -13.06 8.25
N LYS A 18 33.63 -12.83 9.09
CA LYS A 18 34.89 -12.16 8.74
C LYS A 18 36.04 -13.16 8.86
N GLY A 19 36.57 -13.64 7.74
CA GLY A 19 37.74 -14.53 7.74
C GLY A 19 38.25 -14.89 6.34
N LYS A 20 39.42 -15.54 6.27
CA LYS A 20 40.04 -16.02 5.01
C LYS A 20 39.46 -17.40 4.66
N GLY A 21 38.89 -17.50 3.47
CA GLY A 21 37.89 -18.52 3.07
C GLY A 21 38.26 -19.99 3.30
N PHE A 22 37.21 -20.77 3.60
CA PHE A 22 37.21 -22.23 3.53
C PHE A 22 35.93 -22.68 2.80
N ILE A 23 36.07 -23.52 1.78
CA ILE A 23 34.95 -24.13 1.05
C ILE A 23 34.81 -25.55 1.58
N ASN A 24 33.72 -25.86 2.30
CA ASN A 24 33.40 -27.23 2.68
C ASN A 24 32.38 -27.82 1.70
N LYS A 25 32.82 -28.79 0.88
CA LYS A 25 31.99 -29.52 -0.07
C LYS A 25 31.12 -30.55 0.66
N SER A 26 29.99 -30.17 1.28
CA SER A 26 28.95 -31.18 1.58
C SER A 26 27.50 -30.71 1.76
N LYS A 27 27.16 -29.42 1.60
CA LYS A 27 25.76 -28.98 1.49
C LYS A 27 25.66 -27.87 0.45
N ARG A 28 24.63 -27.93 -0.40
CA ARG A 28 24.37 -26.95 -1.46
C ARG A 28 24.05 -25.59 -0.82
N ASN A 29 25.09 -24.85 -0.49
CA ASN A 29 24.99 -23.51 0.06
C ASN A 29 25.68 -22.57 -0.93
N PHE A 30 24.91 -21.64 -1.50
CA PHE A 30 25.41 -20.68 -2.46
C PHE A 30 26.06 -19.51 -1.70
N LEU A 31 27.36 -19.32 -1.93
CA LEU A 31 28.06 -18.10 -1.50
C LEU A 31 27.84 -17.05 -2.58
N ILE A 32 26.92 -16.10 -2.35
CA ILE A 32 26.75 -14.95 -3.24
C ILE A 32 27.74 -13.88 -2.79
N ILE A 33 28.78 -13.67 -3.59
CA ILE A 33 29.73 -12.55 -3.41
C ILE A 33 29.17 -11.38 -4.23
N MET A 34 28.44 -10.47 -3.57
CA MET A 34 27.99 -9.23 -4.22
C MET A 34 29.03 -8.13 -4.03
N ASN A 35 29.24 -7.32 -5.06
CA ASN A 35 30.12 -6.16 -5.00
C ASN A 35 29.51 -5.05 -4.10
N PRO A 36 30.31 -4.22 -3.43
CA PRO A 36 29.80 -3.11 -2.61
C PRO A 36 28.93 -2.12 -3.39
N GLU A 37 29.19 -1.95 -4.69
CA GLU A 37 28.38 -1.12 -5.59
C GLU A 37 27.03 -1.76 -5.95
N GLU A 38 26.95 -3.10 -5.99
CA GLU A 38 25.68 -3.83 -6.15
C GLU A 38 24.83 -3.75 -4.86
N LYS A 39 25.48 -3.64 -3.69
CA LYS A 39 24.82 -3.34 -2.40
C LYS A 39 24.16 -1.95 -2.37
N ILE A 40 24.67 -0.99 -3.15
CA ILE A 40 24.18 0.40 -3.15
C ILE A 40 22.97 0.58 -4.09
N ASN A 41 22.71 -0.37 -5.01
CA ASN A 41 21.59 -0.31 -5.95
C ASN A 41 20.40 -1.22 -5.62
N ALA A 42 20.44 -1.98 -4.53
CA ALA A 42 19.23 -2.55 -3.93
C ALA A 42 18.57 -1.54 -2.98
N ILE A 43 18.36 -0.31 -3.44
CA ILE A 43 17.42 0.59 -2.77
C ILE A 43 16.06 -0.04 -3.06
N GLU A 44 15.47 -0.72 -2.07
CA GLU A 44 14.12 -1.26 -2.21
C GLU A 44 13.19 -0.14 -2.68
N ARG A 45 12.69 -0.33 -3.89
CA ARG A 45 11.75 0.58 -4.56
C ARG A 45 10.53 0.69 -3.64
N PRO A 46 10.14 1.89 -3.18
CA PRO A 46 8.97 2.01 -2.32
C PRO A 46 7.73 1.44 -3.03
N GLU A 47 6.88 0.74 -2.28
CA GLU A 47 5.68 0.11 -2.80
C GLU A 47 4.44 0.74 -2.17
N THR A 48 3.42 1.05 -2.98
CA THR A 48 2.18 1.67 -2.51
C THR A 48 0.95 1.06 -3.16
N VAL A 49 -0.19 1.20 -2.50
CA VAL A 49 -1.51 1.02 -3.11
C VAL A 49 -2.18 2.38 -3.22
N VAL A 50 -2.83 2.66 -4.33
CA VAL A 50 -3.56 3.91 -4.57
C VAL A 50 -5.05 3.66 -4.49
N SER A 51 -5.68 4.22 -3.46
CA SER A 51 -7.13 4.25 -3.29
C SER A 51 -7.70 5.56 -3.79
N GLY A 52 -8.98 5.56 -4.17
CA GLY A 52 -9.69 6.78 -4.54
C GLY A 52 -11.13 6.51 -4.98
N SER A 53 -11.86 7.58 -5.29
CA SER A 53 -13.20 7.45 -5.86
C SER A 53 -13.11 7.25 -7.38
N PHE A 54 -12.80 6.03 -7.82
CA PHE A 54 -12.61 5.68 -9.24
C PHE A 54 -13.74 6.19 -10.17
N ARG A 55 -14.99 6.11 -9.72
CA ARG A 55 -16.17 6.62 -10.46
C ARG A 55 -16.14 8.13 -10.71
N LYS A 56 -15.53 8.91 -9.81
CA LYS A 56 -15.56 10.38 -9.83
C LYS A 56 -14.25 10.98 -10.36
N HIS A 57 -13.12 10.32 -10.11
CA HIS A 57 -11.80 10.93 -10.24
C HIS A 57 -10.78 10.04 -10.96
N MET A 58 -11.24 9.24 -11.94
CA MET A 58 -10.39 8.31 -12.69
C MET A 58 -9.17 8.99 -13.34
N GLU A 59 -9.36 10.19 -13.91
CA GLU A 59 -8.26 10.93 -14.55
C GLU A 59 -7.17 11.31 -13.54
N GLN A 60 -7.57 11.80 -12.37
CA GLN A 60 -6.66 12.19 -11.29
C GLN A 60 -5.93 10.98 -10.72
N ILE A 61 -6.62 9.84 -10.55
CA ILE A 61 -5.98 8.58 -10.16
C ILE A 61 -4.94 8.17 -11.21
N GLY A 62 -5.26 8.30 -12.50
CA GLY A 62 -4.29 8.09 -13.58
C GLY A 62 -3.03 8.95 -13.44
N LYS A 63 -3.18 10.23 -13.10
CA LYS A 63 -2.05 11.14 -12.84
C LYS A 63 -1.21 10.68 -11.64
N VAL A 64 -1.85 10.16 -10.59
CA VAL A 64 -1.14 9.60 -9.43
C VAL A 64 -0.28 8.40 -9.83
N LEU A 65 -0.83 7.46 -10.61
CA LEU A 65 -0.09 6.30 -11.10
C LEU A 65 1.15 6.72 -11.91
N GLU A 66 0.97 7.65 -12.85
CA GLU A 66 2.07 8.18 -13.68
C GLU A 66 3.12 8.93 -12.84
N SER A 67 2.70 9.72 -11.85
CA SER A 67 3.61 10.44 -10.96
C SER A 67 4.41 9.51 -10.06
N PHE A 68 3.79 8.47 -9.51
CA PHE A 68 4.50 7.46 -8.71
C PHE A 68 5.51 6.68 -9.55
N GLU A 69 5.14 6.27 -10.77
CA GLU A 69 6.07 5.62 -11.69
C GLU A 69 7.30 6.49 -11.96
N LYS A 70 7.09 7.77 -12.31
CA LYS A 70 8.18 8.75 -12.53
C LYS A 70 9.03 8.99 -11.28
N ALA A 71 8.44 8.93 -10.09
CA ALA A 71 9.14 9.05 -8.82
C ALA A 71 9.90 7.77 -8.42
N GLY A 72 9.75 6.68 -9.17
CA GLY A 72 10.36 5.39 -8.85
C GLY A 72 9.64 4.65 -7.73
N VAL A 73 8.33 4.83 -7.55
CA VAL A 73 7.47 4.07 -6.63
C VAL A 73 6.74 3.00 -7.42
N LYS A 74 6.65 1.78 -6.88
CA LYS A 74 5.87 0.69 -7.49
C LYS A 74 4.45 0.73 -6.92
N VAL A 75 3.46 0.87 -7.80
CA VAL A 75 2.05 0.75 -7.39
C VAL A 75 1.64 -0.71 -7.49
N LEU A 76 1.21 -1.31 -6.37
CA LEU A 76 0.75 -2.70 -6.32
C LEU A 76 -0.69 -2.85 -6.84
N ALA A 77 -1.54 -1.86 -6.51
CA ALA A 77 -2.89 -1.74 -7.02
C ALA A 77 -3.34 -0.27 -6.99
N PRO A 78 -4.20 0.19 -7.91
CA PRO A 78 -4.62 -0.48 -9.14
C PRO A 78 -3.48 -0.57 -10.17
N ALA A 79 -3.55 -1.54 -11.08
CA ALA A 79 -2.57 -1.67 -12.16
C ALA A 79 -2.90 -0.82 -13.39
N THR A 80 -4.11 -0.25 -13.47
CA THR A 80 -4.58 0.58 -14.59
C THR A 80 -5.59 1.64 -14.14
N LYS A 81 -5.81 2.63 -15.01
CA LYS A 81 -6.87 3.64 -14.90
C LYS A 81 -8.08 3.35 -15.81
N GLU A 82 -8.08 2.22 -16.50
CA GLU A 82 -9.16 1.81 -17.39
C GLU A 82 -10.15 0.92 -16.63
N ALA A 83 -11.44 1.21 -16.77
CA ALA A 83 -12.53 0.44 -16.18
C ALA A 83 -13.34 -0.24 -17.28
N VAL A 84 -13.77 -1.48 -17.05
CA VAL A 84 -14.64 -2.21 -17.99
C VAL A 84 -16.12 -1.90 -17.79
N ASN A 85 -16.49 -1.38 -16.62
CA ASN A 85 -17.85 -1.07 -16.21
C ASN A 85 -17.94 0.31 -15.49
N PRO A 86 -17.57 1.41 -16.15
CA PRO A 86 -17.41 2.73 -15.52
C PRO A 86 -18.70 3.29 -14.86
N ASP A 87 -19.87 2.81 -15.25
CA ASP A 87 -21.17 3.30 -14.78
C ASP A 87 -21.73 2.53 -13.58
N GLU A 88 -21.09 1.44 -13.17
CA GLU A 88 -21.55 0.58 -12.07
C GLU A 88 -21.17 1.10 -10.69
N GLU A 89 -21.83 0.58 -9.65
CA GLU A 89 -21.51 0.95 -8.26
C GLU A 89 -20.11 0.50 -7.83
N PHE A 90 -19.72 -0.71 -8.24
CA PHE A 90 -18.38 -1.25 -8.04
C PHE A 90 -17.63 -1.29 -9.37
N ILE A 91 -16.49 -0.61 -9.43
CA ILE A 91 -15.65 -0.56 -10.63
C ILE A 91 -14.74 -1.78 -10.69
N ILE A 92 -14.80 -2.49 -11.82
CA ILE A 92 -13.88 -3.52 -12.25
C ILE A 92 -12.88 -2.86 -13.21
N LEU A 93 -11.60 -2.97 -12.89
CA LEU A 93 -10.55 -2.40 -13.73
C LEU A 93 -10.21 -3.36 -14.88
N ALA A 94 -9.67 -2.82 -15.97
CA ALA A 94 -9.34 -3.61 -17.16
C ALA A 94 -8.30 -4.72 -16.93
N THR A 95 -7.55 -4.62 -15.82
CA THR A 95 -6.58 -5.65 -15.39
C THR A 95 -7.15 -6.67 -14.42
N ASP A 96 -8.37 -6.46 -13.93
CA ASP A 96 -9.05 -7.38 -13.03
C ASP A 96 -9.64 -8.55 -13.82
N ASP A 97 -9.84 -9.68 -13.13
CA ASP A 97 -10.60 -10.80 -13.66
C ASP A 97 -12.10 -10.45 -13.64
N PRO A 98 -12.76 -10.24 -14.81
CA PRO A 98 -14.15 -9.80 -14.85
C PRO A 98 -15.12 -10.87 -14.34
N ASP A 99 -14.72 -12.15 -14.33
CA ASP A 99 -15.54 -13.25 -13.82
C ASP A 99 -15.37 -13.44 -12.30
N LYS A 100 -14.43 -12.70 -11.69
CA LYS A 100 -14.18 -12.77 -10.25
C LYS A 100 -15.23 -11.95 -9.50
N PRO A 101 -15.89 -12.51 -8.45
CA PRO A 101 -16.86 -11.78 -7.66
C PRO A 101 -16.28 -10.48 -7.06
N PRO A 102 -17.05 -9.36 -7.01
CA PRO A 102 -16.58 -8.08 -6.50
C PRO A 102 -15.92 -8.15 -5.11
N HIS A 103 -16.52 -8.90 -4.18
CA HIS A 103 -15.95 -9.08 -2.83
C HIS A 103 -14.58 -9.78 -2.82
N LYS A 104 -14.26 -10.58 -3.86
CA LYS A 104 -12.94 -11.22 -4.00
C LYS A 104 -11.92 -10.26 -4.59
N LEU A 105 -12.32 -9.44 -5.56
CA LEU A 105 -11.48 -8.34 -6.08
C LEU A 105 -11.09 -7.37 -4.96
N GLU A 106 -12.08 -6.97 -4.14
CA GLU A 106 -11.83 -6.13 -2.96
C GLU A 106 -10.87 -6.80 -1.96
N MET A 107 -11.03 -8.10 -1.69
CA MET A 107 -10.12 -8.83 -0.81
C MET A 107 -8.69 -8.94 -1.36
N ASP A 108 -8.54 -9.01 -2.69
CA ASP A 108 -7.23 -8.97 -3.34
C ASP A 108 -6.60 -7.59 -3.19
N PHE A 109 -7.37 -6.52 -3.41
CA PHE A 109 -6.92 -5.14 -3.20
C PHE A 109 -6.48 -4.91 -1.74
N MET A 110 -7.27 -5.35 -0.76
CA MET A 110 -6.91 -5.34 0.67
C MET A 110 -5.66 -6.17 0.98
N ARG A 111 -5.38 -7.25 0.24
CA ARG A 111 -4.12 -7.97 0.40
C ARG A 111 -2.94 -7.09 -0.01
N GLU A 112 -3.03 -6.41 -1.15
CA GLU A 112 -1.96 -5.51 -1.61
C GLU A 112 -1.72 -4.36 -0.62
N ILE A 113 -2.77 -3.82 0.02
CA ILE A 113 -2.63 -2.78 1.07
C ILE A 113 -1.72 -3.25 2.23
N ARG A 114 -1.83 -4.54 2.59
CA ARG A 114 -1.04 -5.11 3.69
C ARG A 114 0.43 -5.28 3.32
N GLU A 115 0.72 -5.57 2.05
CA GLU A 115 2.09 -5.81 1.58
C GLU A 115 2.82 -4.49 1.21
N ALA A 116 2.08 -3.42 0.90
CA ALA A 116 2.64 -2.11 0.57
C ALA A 116 3.28 -1.40 1.77
N ASP A 117 4.24 -0.49 1.49
CA ASP A 117 4.84 0.39 2.49
C ASP A 117 3.81 1.38 3.07
N PHE A 118 2.84 1.80 2.25
CA PHE A 118 1.73 2.67 2.65
C PHE A 118 0.55 2.61 1.68
N LEU A 119 -0.64 2.93 2.20
CA LEU A 119 -1.81 3.26 1.39
C LEU A 119 -1.78 4.75 1.03
N TYR A 120 -1.82 5.08 -0.25
CA TYR A 120 -2.06 6.43 -0.74
C TYR A 120 -3.54 6.62 -1.08
N VAL A 121 -4.17 7.66 -0.55
CA VAL A 121 -5.58 7.98 -0.82
C VAL A 121 -5.63 9.23 -1.70
N ALA A 122 -6.09 9.07 -2.93
CA ALA A 122 -6.35 10.17 -3.86
C ALA A 122 -7.73 10.82 -3.53
N ASP A 123 -7.80 11.51 -2.40
CA ASP A 123 -8.97 12.25 -1.92
C ASP A 123 -9.12 13.60 -2.65
N VAL A 124 -9.38 13.55 -3.96
CA VAL A 124 -9.56 14.74 -4.80
C VAL A 124 -10.65 15.65 -4.23
N ASP A 125 -10.34 16.95 -4.14
CA ASP A 125 -11.16 17.98 -3.50
C ASP A 125 -11.40 17.75 -1.99
N GLY A 126 -10.69 16.80 -1.38
CA GLY A 126 -10.83 16.37 0.00
C GLY A 126 -12.00 15.39 0.23
N TYR A 127 -12.48 14.70 -0.80
CA TYR A 127 -13.59 13.74 -0.70
C TYR A 127 -13.11 12.27 -0.66
N VAL A 128 -13.63 11.50 0.28
CA VAL A 128 -13.37 10.05 0.40
C VAL A 128 -14.66 9.24 0.22
N GLY A 129 -14.70 8.39 -0.80
CA GLY A 129 -15.80 7.45 -1.06
C GLY A 129 -15.86 6.26 -0.09
N GLN A 130 -16.88 5.41 -0.23
CA GLN A 130 -17.08 4.28 0.69
C GLN A 130 -15.95 3.25 0.65
N SER A 131 -15.55 2.78 -0.54
CA SER A 131 -14.45 1.80 -0.68
C SER A 131 -13.16 2.37 -0.13
N ALA A 132 -12.78 3.58 -0.55
CA ALA A 132 -11.59 4.26 -0.06
C ALA A 132 -11.57 4.43 1.47
N ALA A 133 -12.69 4.83 2.09
CA ALA A 133 -12.80 4.91 3.55
C ALA A 133 -12.64 3.53 4.23
N THR A 134 -13.13 2.47 3.59
CA THR A 134 -13.01 1.10 4.09
C THR A 134 -11.59 0.56 3.94
N GLU A 135 -10.91 0.88 2.85
CA GLU A 135 -9.51 0.56 2.60
C GLU A 135 -8.60 1.28 3.60
N MET A 136 -8.87 2.55 3.93
CA MET A 136 -8.20 3.26 5.04
C MET A 136 -8.41 2.55 6.38
N ALA A 137 -9.64 2.10 6.66
CA ALA A 137 -9.94 1.35 7.88
C ALA A 137 -9.16 0.02 7.93
N TYR A 138 -9.10 -0.69 6.81
CA TYR A 138 -8.34 -1.92 6.69
C TYR A 138 -6.83 -1.70 6.86
N ALA A 139 -6.26 -0.71 6.18
CA ALA A 139 -4.85 -0.32 6.30
C ALA A 139 -4.49 -0.11 7.78
N ARG A 140 -5.32 0.67 8.48
CA ARG A 140 -5.09 0.95 9.90
C ARG A 140 -5.17 -0.29 10.78
N LEU A 141 -6.11 -1.21 10.53
CA LEU A 141 -6.23 -2.48 11.23
C LEU A 141 -5.02 -3.41 11.00
N LYS A 142 -4.26 -3.18 9.92
CA LYS A 142 -3.02 -3.89 9.60
C LYS A 142 -1.75 -3.12 9.95
N ASN A 143 -1.89 -1.94 10.57
CA ASN A 143 -0.80 -1.00 10.85
C ASN A 143 -0.06 -0.53 9.59
N SER A 144 -0.71 -0.56 8.43
CA SER A 144 -0.22 0.09 7.22
C SER A 144 -0.45 1.61 7.33
N PRO A 145 0.57 2.47 7.14
CA PRO A 145 0.39 3.91 7.12
C PRO A 145 -0.57 4.38 6.03
N VAL A 146 -1.28 5.46 6.30
CA VAL A 146 -2.23 6.08 5.37
C VAL A 146 -1.75 7.48 5.02
N VAL A 147 -1.50 7.73 3.73
CA VAL A 147 -1.07 9.03 3.21
C VAL A 147 -2.19 9.58 2.35
N ALA A 148 -2.67 10.78 2.65
CA ALA A 148 -3.72 11.44 1.87
C ALA A 148 -3.12 12.41 0.84
N ALA A 149 -3.81 12.63 -0.27
CA ALA A 149 -3.45 13.66 -1.24
C ALA A 149 -3.77 15.06 -0.71
N GLU A 150 -4.90 15.20 -0.02
CA GLU A 150 -5.39 16.45 0.55
C GLU A 150 -5.76 16.29 2.03
N ILE A 151 -6.25 17.37 2.63
CA ILE A 151 -6.94 17.30 3.91
C ILE A 151 -8.37 16.82 3.65
N ILE A 152 -8.74 15.69 4.25
CA ILE A 152 -10.08 15.12 4.07
C ILE A 152 -11.16 16.04 4.66
N LYS A 153 -11.98 16.60 3.77
CA LYS A 153 -13.10 17.49 4.10
C LYS A 153 -14.37 16.69 4.35
N SER A 154 -14.69 15.75 3.46
CA SER A 154 -15.95 15.00 3.48
C SER A 154 -15.77 13.52 3.14
N PHE A 155 -16.77 12.73 3.55
CA PHE A 155 -16.87 11.31 3.24
C PHE A 155 -18.20 11.04 2.51
N SER A 156 -18.33 9.86 1.91
CA SER A 156 -19.65 9.34 1.50
C SER A 156 -20.61 9.30 2.69
N ASP A 157 -21.91 9.54 2.43
CA ASP A 157 -22.98 9.50 3.43
C ASP A 157 -23.15 8.11 4.07
N GLU A 158 -22.58 7.08 3.44
CA GLU A 158 -22.55 5.71 3.96
C GLU A 158 -21.56 5.49 5.11
N ILE A 159 -20.67 6.45 5.37
CA ILE A 159 -19.66 6.35 6.42
C ILE A 159 -20.19 7.01 7.71
N PRO A 160 -20.40 6.25 8.80
CA PRO A 160 -20.89 6.80 10.06
C PRO A 160 -19.97 7.89 10.63
N GLU A 161 -20.53 8.92 11.27
CA GLU A 161 -19.78 10.08 11.77
C GLU A 161 -18.60 9.70 12.70
N GLU A 162 -18.82 8.73 13.61
CA GLU A 162 -17.79 8.18 14.49
C GLU A 162 -16.61 7.59 13.71
N ALA A 163 -16.90 6.85 12.63
CA ALA A 163 -15.88 6.33 11.73
C ALA A 163 -15.15 7.46 11.00
N GLN A 164 -15.85 8.49 10.52
CA GLN A 164 -15.21 9.62 9.83
C GLN A 164 -14.21 10.36 10.73
N LYS A 165 -14.53 10.55 12.03
CA LYS A 165 -13.62 11.17 13.01
C LYS A 165 -12.35 10.34 13.16
N LEU A 166 -12.50 9.02 13.30
CA LEU A 166 -11.38 8.09 13.41
C LEU A 166 -10.55 8.04 12.13
N LEU A 167 -11.17 8.00 10.95
CA LEU A 167 -10.49 7.95 9.66
C LEU A 167 -9.63 9.19 9.40
N ARG A 168 -10.05 10.38 9.84
CA ARG A 168 -9.20 11.59 9.78
C ARG A 168 -7.99 11.49 10.72
N LYS A 169 -8.17 10.91 11.91
CA LYS A 169 -7.11 10.76 12.91
C LYS A 169 -6.00 9.79 12.49
N ILE A 170 -6.30 8.81 11.64
CA ILE A 170 -5.34 7.77 11.24
C ILE A 170 -4.43 8.18 10.08
N VAL A 171 -4.73 9.30 9.42
CA VAL A 171 -3.88 9.83 8.34
C VAL A 171 -2.51 10.15 8.92
N SER A 172 -1.51 9.49 8.38
CA SER A 172 -0.12 9.53 8.83
C SER A 172 0.65 10.70 8.22
N ASP A 173 0.30 11.06 6.99
CA ASP A 173 0.86 12.24 6.30
C ASP A 173 -0.04 12.73 5.16
N THR A 174 0.28 13.89 4.62
CA THR A 174 -0.30 14.42 3.39
C THR A 174 0.78 14.61 2.33
N LEU A 175 0.54 14.11 1.12
CA LEU A 175 1.40 14.31 -0.05
C LEU A 175 0.53 14.66 -1.26
N PRO A 176 0.41 15.97 -1.61
CA PRO A 176 -0.35 16.40 -2.78
C PRO A 176 0.12 15.74 -4.06
N ILE A 177 -0.81 15.46 -4.97
CA ILE A 177 -0.52 14.81 -6.27
C ILE A 177 0.54 15.59 -7.06
N SER A 178 0.49 16.92 -7.00
CA SER A 178 1.45 17.83 -7.64
C SER A 178 2.88 17.71 -7.10
N ASP A 179 3.02 17.21 -5.88
CA ASP A 179 4.28 17.21 -5.14
C ASP A 179 4.97 15.84 -5.19
N ILE A 180 4.30 14.83 -5.78
CA ILE A 180 4.86 13.49 -5.98
C ILE A 180 6.12 13.62 -6.84
N SER A 181 7.26 13.39 -6.20
CA SER A 181 8.58 13.45 -6.80
C SER A 181 9.52 12.54 -6.02
N LYS A 182 10.63 12.11 -6.65
CA LYS A 182 11.59 11.21 -6.00
C LYS A 182 12.10 11.73 -4.65
N GLY A 183 12.34 13.04 -4.54
CA GLY A 183 12.77 13.66 -3.28
C GLY A 183 11.70 13.59 -2.19
N ARG A 184 10.46 13.99 -2.52
CA ARG A 184 9.33 13.95 -1.58
C ARG A 184 8.97 12.52 -1.13
N ILE A 185 9.12 11.53 -2.01
CA ILE A 185 8.95 10.11 -1.64
C ILE A 185 10.03 9.65 -0.67
N ALA A 186 11.29 10.07 -0.85
CA ALA A 186 12.35 9.71 0.08
C ALA A 186 12.11 10.30 1.48
N GLU A 187 11.69 11.56 1.55
CA GLU A 187 11.31 12.22 2.80
C GLU A 187 10.10 11.54 3.48
N LEU A 188 9.07 11.20 2.69
CA LEU A 188 7.91 10.46 3.17
C LEU A 188 8.32 9.10 3.76
N LYS A 189 9.11 8.30 3.02
CA LYS A 189 9.56 6.98 3.48
C LYS A 189 10.33 7.05 4.79
N GLN A 190 11.19 8.04 4.94
CA GLN A 190 11.90 8.27 6.20
C GLN A 190 10.91 8.55 7.33
N LYS A 191 9.99 9.50 7.14
CA LYS A 191 8.99 9.86 8.16
C LYS A 191 8.10 8.67 8.55
N LEU A 192 7.67 7.86 7.57
CA LEU A 192 6.84 6.68 7.83
C LEU A 192 7.59 5.59 8.62
N THR A 193 8.90 5.46 8.42
CA THR A 193 9.76 4.52 9.18
C THR A 193 9.91 4.94 10.64
N GLU A 194 9.84 6.25 10.91
CA GLU A 194 9.95 6.85 12.25
C GLU A 194 8.59 6.90 12.98
N LEU A 195 7.49 6.46 12.35
CA LEU A 195 6.18 6.43 12.99
C LEU A 195 6.09 5.34 14.05
N GLU A 196 5.84 5.75 15.29
CA GLU A 196 5.51 4.84 16.36
C GLU A 196 4.12 4.22 16.12
N PRO A 197 4.00 2.88 16.18
CA PRO A 197 2.70 2.22 16.05
C PRO A 197 1.75 2.70 17.14
N THR A 198 0.74 3.48 16.76
CA THR A 198 -0.31 3.83 17.70
C THR A 198 -1.23 2.62 17.87
N SER A 199 -1.54 2.21 19.10
CA SER A 199 -2.50 1.14 19.32
C SER A 199 -3.92 1.67 19.12
N LEU A 200 -4.77 0.90 18.45
CA LEU A 200 -6.21 1.17 18.44
C LEU A 200 -6.79 0.71 19.78
N THR A 201 -7.70 1.49 20.34
CA THR A 201 -8.59 0.98 21.39
C THR A 201 -9.48 -0.14 20.83
N GLU A 202 -10.05 -0.94 21.72
CA GLU A 202 -10.99 -1.98 21.30
C GLU A 202 -12.22 -1.38 20.59
N GLY A 203 -12.70 -0.22 21.05
CA GLY A 203 -13.79 0.52 20.41
C GLY A 203 -13.45 0.97 18.99
N GLU A 204 -12.30 1.61 18.80
CA GLU A 204 -11.82 2.03 17.47
C GLU A 204 -11.64 0.82 16.54
N SER A 205 -11.07 -0.28 17.05
CA SER A 205 -10.90 -1.51 16.28
C SER A 205 -12.24 -2.11 15.81
N ARG A 206 -13.27 -2.09 16.67
CA ARG A 206 -14.62 -2.56 16.33
C ARG A 206 -15.27 -1.69 15.26
N ILE A 207 -15.12 -0.36 15.35
CA ILE A 207 -15.65 0.60 14.37
C ILE A 207 -15.01 0.36 13.00
N LEU A 208 -13.68 0.32 12.91
CA LEU A 208 -13.00 0.09 11.63
C LEU A 208 -13.33 -1.30 11.05
N SER A 209 -13.41 -2.32 11.92
CA SER A 209 -13.77 -3.67 11.49
C SER A 209 -15.20 -3.78 10.97
N SER A 210 -16.13 -2.95 11.47
CA SER A 210 -17.52 -2.98 11.01
C SER A 210 -17.66 -2.42 9.60
N LEU A 211 -16.87 -1.39 9.24
CA LEU A 211 -16.81 -0.87 7.87
C LEU A 211 -16.39 -1.96 6.87
N VAL A 212 -15.27 -2.64 7.17
CA VAL A 212 -14.75 -3.73 6.33
C VAL A 212 -15.77 -4.86 6.18
N LYS A 213 -16.40 -5.27 7.28
CA LYS A 213 -17.42 -6.33 7.26
C LYS A 213 -18.67 -5.91 6.47
N LYS A 214 -19.10 -4.66 6.58
CA LYS A 214 -20.25 -4.12 5.85
C LYS A 214 -19.96 -4.15 4.35
N LEU A 215 -18.86 -3.53 3.91
CA LEU A 215 -18.50 -3.49 2.48
C LEU A 215 -18.42 -4.89 1.88
N LEU A 216 -17.69 -5.82 2.53
CA LEU A 216 -17.57 -7.18 2.01
C LEU A 216 -18.89 -7.96 2.00
N LYS A 217 -19.85 -7.60 2.87
CA LYS A 217 -21.20 -8.17 2.83
C LYS A 217 -22.00 -7.60 1.66
N ASP A 218 -21.92 -6.29 1.45
CA ASP A 218 -22.64 -5.59 0.38
C ASP A 218 -22.13 -6.07 -1.00
N LEU A 219 -20.81 -6.16 -1.18
CA LEU A 219 -20.17 -6.69 -2.40
C LEU A 219 -20.46 -8.17 -2.67
N LYS A 220 -20.80 -8.96 -1.65
CA LYS A 220 -21.25 -10.35 -1.83
C LYS A 220 -22.68 -10.46 -2.35
N SER A 221 -23.48 -9.40 -2.18
CA SER A 221 -24.86 -9.34 -2.64
C SER A 221 -25.01 -8.81 -4.06
N LEU A 222 -23.94 -8.25 -4.63
CA LEU A 222 -23.92 -7.82 -6.02
C LEU A 222 -23.95 -9.04 -6.95
N PRO A 223 -24.67 -8.93 -8.09
CA PRO A 223 -24.60 -9.94 -9.14
C PRO A 223 -23.18 -10.03 -9.70
N LEU A 224 -22.87 -11.20 -10.29
CA LEU A 224 -21.73 -11.36 -11.19
C LEU A 224 -22.05 -10.73 -12.54
#